data_AF-A0A2E0MGV2-F1
#
_entry.id   AF-A0A2E0MGV2-F1
#
_cell.length_a   1.000
_cell.length_b   1.000
_cell.length_c   1.000
_cell.angle_alpha   90.00
_cell.angle_beta   90.00
_cell.angle_gamma   90.00
#
_symmetry.space_group_name_H-M   'P 1'
#
loop_
_entity.id
_entity.type
_entity.pdbx_description
1 polymer ?
#
loop_
_entity_poly.entity_id
_entity_poly.type
_entity_poly.pdbx_seq_one_letter_code
_entity_poly.pdbx_strand_id
1 'polypeptide(L)'
;MANSASAKKRIRQAEKNRVSNKYYHKTMRNAIREINSLEDKKAAEDALPKVVSLIDRVAKRNIIHKNKAANLKSSVSKNVASLK
;
A
#
# COMPACT_ATOMS: atom_id res chain seq x y z
N MET A 1 2.65 -6.63 -31.35
CA MET A 1 2.29 -8.00 -30.94
C MET A 1 3.51 -8.71 -30.38
N ALA A 2 3.35 -9.59 -29.38
CA ALA A 2 4.45 -10.44 -28.93
C ALA A 2 4.66 -11.58 -29.94
N ASN A 3 5.65 -11.42 -30.80
CA ASN A 3 5.87 -12.35 -31.92
C ASN A 3 6.73 -13.55 -31.51
N SER A 4 7.58 -13.41 -30.49
CA SER A 4 8.38 -14.53 -29.94
C SER A 4 7.66 -15.27 -28.82
N ALA A 5 7.95 -16.57 -28.66
CA ALA A 5 7.39 -17.39 -27.58
C ALA A 5 7.76 -16.87 -26.18
N SER A 6 8.98 -16.33 -26.03
CA SER A 6 9.44 -15.69 -24.79
C SER A 6 8.66 -14.42 -24.47
N ALA A 7 8.35 -13.58 -25.46
CA ALA A 7 7.52 -12.39 -25.28
C ALA A 7 6.08 -12.75 -24.87
N LYS A 8 5.47 -13.75 -25.52
CA LYS A 8 4.12 -14.24 -25.14
C LYS A 8 4.09 -14.76 -23.69
N LYS A 9 5.16 -15.44 -23.24
CA LYS A 9 5.31 -15.89 -21.85
C LYS A 9 5.43 -14.70 -20.88
N ARG A 10 6.22 -13.68 -21.22
CA ARG A 10 6.39 -12.47 -20.40
C ARG A 10 5.08 -11.71 -20.21
N ILE A 11 4.26 -11.55 -21.26
CA ILE A 11 2.94 -10.90 -21.14
C ILE A 11 2.06 -11.62 -20.12
N ARG A 12 1.94 -12.95 -20.21
CA ARG A 12 1.14 -13.75 -19.26
C ARG A 12 1.63 -13.61 -17.82
N GLN A 13 2.94 -13.56 -17.60
CA GLN A 13 3.51 -13.35 -16.26
C GLN A 13 3.27 -11.94 -15.75
N ALA A 14 3.46 -10.93 -16.61
CA ALA A 14 3.26 -9.53 -16.26
C ALA A 14 1.81 -9.25 -15.86
N GLU A 15 0.83 -9.85 -16.55
CA GLU A 15 -0.58 -9.69 -16.20
C GLU A 15 -0.91 -10.26 -14.82
N LYS A 16 -0.43 -11.47 -14.51
CA LYS A 16 -0.61 -12.09 -13.19
C LYS A 16 -0.03 -11.20 -12.09
N ASN A 17 1.22 -10.74 -12.28
CA ASN A 17 1.88 -9.84 -11.33
C ASN A 17 1.15 -8.49 -11.20
N ARG A 18 0.66 -7.92 -12.30
CA ARG A 18 -0.11 -6.68 -12.32
C ARG A 18 -1.36 -6.78 -11.46
N VAL A 19 -2.12 -7.87 -11.59
CA VAL A 19 -3.37 -8.06 -10.83
C VAL A 19 -3.08 -8.18 -9.34
N SER A 20 -2.12 -9.02 -8.94
CA SER A 20 -1.73 -9.17 -7.53
C SER A 20 -1.19 -7.87 -6.94
N ASN A 21 -0.29 -7.17 -7.65
CA ASN A 21 0.27 -5.90 -7.17
C ASN A 21 -0.80 -4.81 -7.05
N LYS A 22 -1.72 -4.75 -8.01
CA LYS A 22 -2.87 -3.83 -7.98
C LYS A 22 -3.74 -4.08 -6.74
N TYR A 23 -4.01 -5.34 -6.41
CA TYR A 23 -4.77 -5.71 -5.22
C TYR A 23 -4.09 -5.18 -3.95
N TYR A 24 -2.83 -5.57 -3.69
CA TYR A 24 -2.12 -5.14 -2.48
C TYR A 24 -1.97 -3.62 -2.37
N HIS A 25 -1.63 -2.96 -3.48
CA HIS A 25 -1.50 -1.50 -3.51
C HIS A 25 -2.85 -0.80 -3.27
N LYS A 26 -3.97 -1.34 -3.80
CA LYS A 26 -5.31 -0.79 -3.55
C LYS A 26 -5.73 -0.98 -2.10
N THR A 27 -5.51 -2.15 -1.52
CA THR A 27 -5.83 -2.43 -0.11
C THR A 27 -5.10 -1.48 0.83
N MET A 28 -3.79 -1.27 0.62
CA MET A 28 -3.01 -0.30 1.41
C MET A 28 -3.56 1.12 1.27
N ARG A 29 -3.86 1.57 0.04
CA ARG A 29 -4.39 2.92 -0.19
C ARG A 29 -5.76 3.14 0.46
N ASN A 30 -6.62 2.13 0.44
CA ASN A 30 -7.94 2.20 1.06
C ASN A 30 -7.80 2.31 2.59
N ALA A 31 -6.95 1.49 3.21
CA ALA A 31 -6.72 1.55 4.65
C ALA A 31 -6.13 2.90 5.10
N ILE A 32 -5.25 3.52 4.29
CA ILE A 32 -4.75 4.88 4.54
C ILE A 32 -5.90 5.90 4.45
N ARG A 33 -6.79 5.76 3.45
CA ARG A 33 -7.95 6.66 3.30
C ARG A 33 -8.91 6.54 4.48
N GLU A 34 -9.17 5.31 4.95
CA GLU A 34 -10.03 5.05 6.11
C GLU A 34 -9.50 5.77 7.35
N ILE A 35 -8.20 5.64 7.68
CA ILE A 35 -7.61 6.38 8.81
C ILE A 35 -7.73 7.90 8.63
N ASN A 36 -7.47 8.42 7.43
CA ASN A 36 -7.57 9.86 7.18
C ASN A 36 -9.01 10.40 7.26
N SER A 37 -10.03 9.53 7.20
CA SER A 37 -11.44 9.89 7.35
C SER A 37 -11.94 9.75 8.80
N LEU A 38 -11.13 9.23 9.72
CA LEU A 38 -11.48 9.16 11.13
C LEU A 38 -11.24 10.52 11.79
N GLU A 39 -12.26 11.02 12.50
CA GLU A 39 -12.17 12.24 13.31
C GLU A 39 -11.85 11.94 14.78
N ASP A 40 -12.19 10.74 15.26
CA ASP A 40 -11.89 10.29 16.62
C ASP A 40 -10.44 9.80 16.75
N LYS A 41 -9.69 10.47 17.64
CA LYS A 41 -8.31 10.17 17.94
C LYS A 41 -8.08 8.75 18.45
N LYS A 42 -8.94 8.24 19.34
CA LYS A 42 -8.76 6.89 19.92
C LYS A 42 -8.91 5.81 18.87
N ALA A 43 -9.96 5.91 18.05
CA ALA A 43 -10.18 4.99 16.95
C ALA A 43 -9.03 5.01 15.93
N ALA A 44 -8.45 6.20 15.67
CA ALA A 44 -7.32 6.35 14.76
C ALA A 44 -6.01 5.76 15.33
N GLU A 45 -5.76 5.91 16.64
CA GLU A 45 -4.61 5.30 17.34
C GLU A 45 -4.68 3.77 17.32
N ASP A 46 -5.85 3.19 17.55
CA ASP A 46 -6.05 1.73 17.50
C ASP A 46 -5.87 1.15 16.08
N ALA A 47 -6.27 1.90 15.05
CA ALA A 47 -6.14 1.48 13.66
C ALA A 47 -4.70 1.63 13.11
N LEU A 48 -3.89 2.51 13.70
CA LEU A 48 -2.56 2.88 13.20
C LEU A 48 -1.59 1.68 13.07
N PRO A 49 -1.43 0.77 14.05
CA PRO A 49 -0.53 -0.38 13.93
C PRO A 49 -0.86 -1.29 12.75
N LYS A 50 -2.16 -1.49 12.48
CA LYS A 50 -2.64 -2.31 11.36
C LYS A 50 -2.26 -1.70 10.01
N VAL A 51 -2.40 -0.39 9.86
CA VAL A 51 -2.04 0.30 8.61
C VAL A 51 -0.53 0.36 8.42
N VAL A 52 0.23 0.60 9.47
CA VAL A 52 1.70 0.55 9.42
C VAL A 52 2.19 -0.84 8.96
N SER A 53 1.62 -1.92 9.53
CA SER A 53 1.92 -3.30 9.13
C SER A 53 1.61 -3.56 7.65
N LEU A 54 0.50 -3.02 7.14
CA LEU A 54 0.14 -3.13 5.72
C LEU A 54 1.14 -2.41 4.82
N ILE A 55 1.55 -1.18 5.17
CA ILE A 55 2.53 -0.40 4.40
C ILE A 55 3.85 -1.17 4.31
N ASP A 56 4.35 -1.67 5.43
CA ASP A 56 5.63 -2.40 5.48
C ASP A 56 5.57 -3.73 4.73
N ARG A 57 4.43 -4.43 4.74
CA ARG A 57 4.23 -5.65 3.94
C ARG A 57 4.26 -5.38 2.44
N VAL A 58 3.70 -4.27 1.98
CA VAL A 58 3.72 -3.87 0.56
C VAL A 58 5.12 -3.43 0.14
N ALA A 59 5.87 -2.77 1.03
CA ALA A 59 7.28 -2.42 0.82
C ALA A 59 8.17 -3.67 0.74
N LYS A 60 8.00 -4.65 1.64
CA LYS A 60 8.72 -5.93 1.61
C LYS A 60 8.51 -6.71 0.31
N ARG A 61 7.33 -6.57 -0.31
CA ARG A 61 6.99 -7.17 -1.61
C ARG A 61 7.54 -6.37 -2.80
N ASN A 62 8.30 -5.30 -2.58
CA ASN A 62 8.84 -4.39 -3.60
C ASN A 62 7.77 -3.75 -4.51
N ILE A 63 6.53 -3.62 -4.01
CA ILE A 63 5.45 -2.94 -4.75
C ILE A 63 5.57 -1.42 -4.58
N ILE A 64 6.06 -0.97 -3.42
CA ILE A 64 6.44 0.43 -3.16
C ILE A 64 7.89 0.49 -2.68
N HIS A 65 8.58 1.59 -2.97
CA HIS A 65 9.94 1.82 -2.49
C HIS A 65 9.96 2.08 -0.97
N LYS A 66 11.05 1.68 -0.30
CA LYS A 66 11.24 1.87 1.16
C LYS A 66 11.08 3.34 1.59
N ASN A 67 11.57 4.30 0.79
CA ASN A 67 11.42 5.73 1.10
C ASN A 67 9.96 6.18 0.99
N LYS A 68 9.20 5.63 0.02
CA LYS A 68 7.77 5.93 -0.10
C LYS A 68 7.01 5.36 1.09
N ALA A 69 7.34 4.14 1.53
CA ALA A 69 6.77 3.54 2.73
C ALA A 69 7.05 4.40 3.98
N ALA A 70 8.30 4.84 4.17
CA ALA A 70 8.68 5.72 5.27
C ALA A 70 7.92 7.06 5.25
N ASN A 71 7.80 7.69 4.09
CA ASN A 71 7.05 8.94 3.92
C ASN A 71 5.56 8.76 4.26
N LEU A 72 4.95 7.65 3.81
CA LEU A 72 3.56 7.34 4.13
C LEU A 72 3.36 7.10 5.63
N LYS A 73 4.25 6.34 6.28
CA LYS A 73 4.20 6.13 7.73
C LYS A 73 4.28 7.46 8.48
N SER A 74 5.26 8.31 8.12
CA SER A 74 5.39 9.63 8.75
C SER A 74 4.15 10.51 8.56
N SER A 75 3.58 10.54 7.35
CA SER A 75 2.38 11.33 7.06
C SER A 75 1.17 10.86 7.87
N VAL A 76 0.93 9.55 7.93
CA VAL A 76 -0.22 9.01 8.66
C VAL A 76 -0.06 9.25 10.16
N SER A 77 1.13 9.01 10.73
CA SER A 77 1.38 9.27 12.15
C SER A 77 1.21 10.74 12.52
N LYS A 78 1.63 11.68 11.65
CA LYS A 78 1.41 13.12 11.86
C LYS A 78 -0.07 13.49 11.84
N ASN A 79 -0.84 12.92 10.92
CA ASN A 79 -2.29 13.16 10.86
C ASN A 79 -2.98 12.70 12.14
N VAL A 80 -2.70 11.47 12.60
CA VAL A 80 -3.28 10.94 13.84
C VAL A 80 -2.89 11.78 15.05
N ALA A 81 -1.62 12.20 15.14
CA ALA A 81 -1.15 13.06 16.24
C ALA A 81 -1.80 14.46 16.24
N SER A 82 -2.24 14.95 15.07
CA SER A 82 -2.91 16.24 14.92
C SER A 82 -4.40 16.21 15.27
N LEU A 83 -5.01 15.02 15.39
CA LEU A 83 -6.40 14.88 15.83
C LEU A 83 -6.49 15.27 17.31
N LYS A 84 -7.56 16.00 17.67
CA LYS A 84 -7.80 16.49 19.03
C LYS A 84 -8.38 15.39 19.91
#